data_AF-A0A7V5Y6B1-F1
#
_entry.id   AF-A0A7V5Y6B1-F1
#
_cell.length_a   1.000
_cell.length_b   1.000
_cell.length_c   1.000
_cell.angle_alpha   90.00
_cell.angle_beta   90.00
_cell.angle_gamma   90.00
#
_symmetry.space_group_name_H-M   'P 1'
#
loop_
_entity.id
_entity.type
_entity.pdbx_description
1 polymer ?
#
loop_
_entity_poly.entity_id
_entity_poly.type
_entity_poly.pdbx_seq_one_letter_code
_entity_poly.pdbx_strand_id
1 'polypeptide(L)'
;LRGWRRGRELVKTMDKRFEQEEAQEVIREAVRLQQEHEEGVSQHVLEQSAAELGIDPERLREAVRRVEQERERRARMRRNALIALSVAALLMVLNLLYSHFALSGAWAEVQMRKAQVENVVRRRQELIPRLESLVQQANAAQRERLQQVLNALRQSGSEAQAPSQQLERLLTDPAFRDDRLTMNLMYEITGAENRIVVERKRYAEAAARYNRVASRFPVVLARPLLGYPAQAPEL
;
A
#
# COMPACT_ATOMS: atom_id res chain seq x y z
N LEU A 1 -80.36 35.77 7.41
CA LEU A 1 -80.30 34.27 7.36
C LEU A 1 -79.06 33.72 6.61
N ARG A 2 -77.85 34.31 6.74
CA ARG A 2 -76.63 33.85 6.02
C ARG A 2 -75.42 33.49 6.92
N GLY A 3 -75.61 33.45 8.25
CA GLY A 3 -74.57 33.07 9.22
C GLY A 3 -74.59 31.61 9.69
N TRP A 4 -75.75 30.95 9.65
CA TRP A 4 -75.96 29.61 10.24
C TRP A 4 -75.59 28.42 9.35
N ARG A 5 -75.17 28.65 8.10
CA ARG A 5 -74.67 27.58 7.20
C ARG A 5 -73.16 27.41 7.21
N ARG A 6 -72.36 28.43 7.58
CA ARG A 6 -70.89 28.35 7.60
C ARG A 6 -70.33 27.59 8.81
N GLY A 7 -71.00 27.65 9.96
CA GLY A 7 -70.56 26.92 11.17
C GLY A 7 -70.65 25.39 11.04
N ARG A 8 -71.66 24.86 10.31
CA ARG A 8 -71.83 23.42 10.12
C ARG A 8 -70.84 22.80 9.13
N GLU A 9 -70.35 23.56 8.16
CA GLU A 9 -69.28 23.07 7.28
C GLU A 9 -67.92 23.11 7.96
N LEU A 10 -67.62 24.12 8.78
CA LEU A 10 -66.38 24.15 9.54
C LEU A 10 -66.29 23.00 10.55
N VAL A 11 -67.37 22.70 11.28
CA VAL A 11 -67.44 21.54 12.19
C VAL A 11 -67.29 20.22 11.41
N LYS A 12 -67.96 20.05 10.26
CA LYS A 12 -67.77 18.86 9.39
C LYS A 12 -66.36 18.72 8.80
N THR A 13 -65.68 19.84 8.53
CA THR A 13 -64.29 19.82 8.01
C THR A 13 -63.23 19.71 9.10
N MET A 14 -63.56 20.03 10.35
CA MET A 14 -62.71 19.76 11.52
C MET A 14 -62.84 18.29 11.91
N ASP A 15 -64.05 17.77 12.04
CA ASP A 15 -64.37 16.37 12.33
C ASP A 15 -63.69 15.40 11.34
N LYS A 16 -63.75 15.70 10.04
CA LYS A 16 -63.03 14.95 8.99
C LYS A 16 -61.50 15.09 9.04
N ARG A 17 -60.97 16.18 9.58
CA ARG A 17 -59.51 16.39 9.70
C ARG A 17 -58.94 15.68 10.92
N PHE A 18 -59.68 15.68 12.04
CA PHE A 18 -59.37 14.89 13.23
C PHE A 18 -59.39 13.38 12.92
N GLU A 19 -60.41 12.87 12.20
CA GLU A 19 -60.41 11.47 11.77
C GLU A 19 -59.26 11.12 10.80
N GLN A 20 -58.79 12.07 9.98
CA GLN A 20 -57.67 11.83 9.06
C GLN A 20 -56.31 11.87 9.77
N GLU A 21 -56.12 12.72 10.77
CA GLU A 21 -54.90 12.73 11.59
C GLU A 21 -54.83 11.50 12.50
N GLU A 22 -55.93 11.12 13.15
CA GLU A 22 -56.02 9.89 13.95
C GLU A 22 -55.87 8.65 13.07
N ALA A 23 -56.44 8.61 11.86
CA ALA A 23 -56.21 7.51 10.93
C ALA A 23 -54.74 7.42 10.49
N GLN A 24 -54.05 8.55 10.29
CA GLN A 24 -52.62 8.56 9.96
C GLN A 24 -51.72 8.18 11.13
N GLU A 25 -52.16 8.44 12.36
CA GLU A 25 -51.48 8.03 13.59
C GLU A 25 -51.68 6.53 13.83
N VAL A 26 -52.90 6.01 13.65
CA VAL A 26 -53.21 4.57 13.70
C VAL A 26 -52.49 3.81 12.59
N ILE A 27 -52.39 4.34 11.37
CA ILE A 27 -51.61 3.72 10.29
C ILE A 27 -50.12 3.73 10.62
N ARG A 28 -49.58 4.82 11.20
CA ARG A 28 -48.18 4.86 11.65
C ARG A 28 -47.92 3.88 12.78
N GLU A 29 -48.82 3.78 13.75
CA GLU A 29 -48.70 2.88 14.88
C GLU A 29 -48.95 1.42 14.47
N ALA A 30 -49.82 1.14 13.50
CA ALA A 30 -49.99 -0.18 12.89
C ALA A 30 -48.74 -0.59 12.08
N VAL A 31 -48.14 0.34 11.33
CA VAL A 31 -46.86 0.10 10.64
C VAL A 31 -45.73 -0.13 11.66
N ARG A 32 -45.75 0.56 12.81
CA ARG A 32 -44.79 0.37 13.91
C ARG A 32 -44.96 -0.97 14.61
N LEU A 33 -46.20 -1.35 14.96
CA LEU A 33 -46.54 -2.66 15.54
C LEU A 33 -46.22 -3.81 14.57
N GLN A 34 -46.38 -3.58 13.27
CA GLN A 34 -46.02 -4.54 12.22
C GLN A 34 -44.51 -4.60 11.94
N GLN A 35 -43.75 -3.58 12.31
CA GLN A 35 -42.29 -3.62 12.32
C GLN A 35 -41.73 -4.28 13.58
N GLU A 36 -42.45 -4.27 14.71
CA GLU A 36 -42.07 -4.98 15.94
C GLU A 36 -42.30 -6.50 15.86
N HIS A 37 -43.24 -6.98 15.04
CA HIS A 37 -43.41 -8.41 14.75
C HIS A 37 -42.67 -8.79 13.47
N GLU A 38 -41.38 -9.13 13.61
CA GLU A 38 -40.63 -9.94 12.62
C GLU A 38 -41.17 -11.37 12.48
N GLU A 39 -42.25 -11.72 13.19
CA GLU A 39 -42.97 -12.98 13.02
C GLU A 39 -44.06 -12.78 11.95
N GLY A 40 -43.90 -13.47 10.82
CA GLY A 40 -44.83 -13.37 9.69
C GLY A 40 -46.29 -13.58 10.09
N VAL A 41 -47.21 -13.00 9.32
CA VAL A 41 -48.66 -13.12 9.53
C VAL A 41 -49.04 -14.59 9.77
N SER A 42 -49.69 -14.86 10.91
CA SER A 42 -50.03 -16.22 11.32
C SER A 42 -50.92 -16.90 10.28
N GLN A 43 -50.65 -18.18 9.99
CA GLN A 43 -51.35 -18.96 8.97
C GLN A 43 -52.88 -18.91 9.14
N HIS A 44 -53.34 -18.87 10.39
CA HIS A 44 -54.75 -18.75 10.74
C HIS A 44 -55.38 -17.43 10.26
N VAL A 45 -54.69 -16.29 10.42
CA VAL A 45 -55.17 -14.98 9.95
C VAL A 45 -55.20 -14.93 8.42
N LEU A 46 -54.22 -15.53 7.76
CA LEU A 46 -54.17 -15.63 6.30
C LEU A 46 -55.30 -16.51 5.75
N GLU A 47 -55.59 -17.64 6.39
CA GLU A 47 -56.68 -18.55 6.01
C GLU A 47 -58.06 -17.89 6.21
N GLN A 48 -58.24 -17.12 7.29
CA GLN A 48 -59.45 -16.34 7.54
C GLN A 48 -59.67 -15.25 6.49
N SER A 49 -58.65 -14.44 6.19
CA SER A 49 -58.75 -13.39 5.17
C SER A 49 -58.93 -13.94 3.75
N ALA A 50 -58.34 -15.10 3.44
CA ALA A 50 -58.55 -15.76 2.16
C ALA A 50 -59.98 -16.29 2.00
N ALA A 51 -60.57 -16.82 3.07
CA ALA A 51 -61.96 -17.27 3.09
C ALA A 51 -62.95 -16.10 2.88
N GLU A 52 -62.68 -14.94 3.49
CA GLU A 52 -63.49 -13.71 3.31
C GLU A 52 -63.42 -13.18 1.87
N LEU A 53 -62.29 -13.36 1.19
CA LEU A 53 -62.06 -12.92 -0.20
C LEU A 53 -62.46 -13.98 -1.26
N GLY A 54 -62.98 -15.13 -0.84
CA GLY A 54 -63.37 -16.23 -1.74
C GLY A 54 -62.20 -16.93 -2.44
N ILE A 55 -61.00 -16.85 -1.86
CA ILE A 55 -59.78 -17.48 -2.39
C ILE A 55 -59.72 -18.94 -1.92
N ASP A 56 -59.45 -19.85 -2.87
CA ASP A 56 -59.31 -21.29 -2.62
C ASP A 56 -58.20 -21.60 -1.58
N PRO A 57 -58.49 -22.30 -0.46
CA PRO A 57 -57.53 -22.64 0.59
C PRO A 57 -56.30 -23.41 0.11
N GLU A 58 -56.41 -24.24 -0.93
CA GLU A 58 -55.26 -24.98 -1.46
C GLU A 58 -54.28 -24.04 -2.18
N ARG A 59 -54.81 -23.05 -2.92
CA ARG A 59 -54.00 -22.04 -3.62
C ARG A 59 -53.29 -21.12 -2.64
N LEU A 60 -53.95 -20.76 -1.53
CA LEU A 60 -53.32 -20.00 -0.46
C LEU A 60 -52.14 -20.76 0.15
N ARG A 61 -52.33 -22.05 0.50
CA ARG A 61 -51.27 -22.89 1.08
C ARG A 61 -50.09 -23.06 0.13
N GLU A 62 -50.35 -23.21 -1.17
CA GLU A 62 -49.28 -23.29 -2.18
C GLU A 62 -48.53 -21.95 -2.32
N ALA A 63 -49.24 -20.82 -2.33
CA ALA A 63 -48.64 -19.49 -2.40
C ALA A 63 -47.77 -19.18 -1.17
N VAL A 64 -48.26 -19.51 0.03
CA VAL A 64 -47.50 -19.36 1.30
C VAL A 64 -46.21 -20.18 1.26
N ARG A 65 -46.29 -21.46 0.87
CA ARG A 65 -45.10 -22.34 0.74
C ARG A 65 -44.09 -21.80 -0.28
N ARG A 66 -44.55 -21.28 -1.43
CA ARG A 66 -43.67 -20.68 -2.45
C ARG A 66 -42.95 -19.44 -1.88
N VAL A 67 -43.66 -18.59 -1.16
CA VAL A 67 -43.09 -17.39 -0.51
C VAL A 67 -42.09 -17.77 0.59
N GLU A 68 -42.40 -18.76 1.43
CA GLU A 68 -41.49 -19.28 2.46
C GLU A 68 -40.22 -19.87 1.86
N GLN A 69 -40.35 -20.71 0.82
CA GLN A 69 -39.20 -21.28 0.11
C GLN A 69 -38.33 -20.20 -0.53
N GLU A 70 -38.94 -19.17 -1.13
CA GLU A 70 -38.19 -18.03 -1.66
C GLU A 70 -37.48 -17.24 -0.55
N ARG A 71 -38.12 -17.04 0.60
CA ARG A 71 -37.53 -16.37 1.77
C ARG A 71 -36.32 -17.15 2.28
N GLU A 72 -36.43 -18.47 2.46
CA GLU A 72 -35.30 -19.30 2.89
C GLU A 72 -34.16 -19.33 1.87
N ARG A 73 -34.47 -19.38 0.57
CA ARG A 73 -33.44 -19.31 -0.49
C ARG A 73 -32.72 -17.97 -0.44
N ARG A 74 -33.45 -16.85 -0.33
CA ARG A 74 -32.87 -15.51 -0.20
C ARG A 74 -32.05 -15.37 1.08
N ALA A 75 -32.52 -15.89 2.21
CA ALA A 75 -31.79 -15.88 3.48
C ALA A 75 -30.49 -16.71 3.39
N ARG A 76 -30.55 -17.92 2.80
CA ARG A 76 -29.37 -18.74 2.53
C ARG A 76 -28.37 -18.03 1.61
N MET A 77 -28.85 -17.43 0.52
CA MET A 77 -27.99 -16.69 -0.42
C MET A 77 -27.36 -15.45 0.25
N ARG A 78 -28.11 -14.70 1.06
CA ARG A 78 -27.58 -13.55 1.84
C ARG A 78 -26.51 -14.01 2.84
N ARG A 79 -26.77 -15.07 3.60
CA ARG A 79 -25.81 -15.64 4.54
C ARG A 79 -24.54 -16.10 3.82
N ASN A 80 -24.68 -16.85 2.73
CA ASN A 80 -23.54 -17.31 1.94
C ASN A 80 -22.77 -16.14 1.30
N ALA A 81 -23.46 -15.08 0.86
CA ALA A 81 -22.83 -13.87 0.35
C ALA A 81 -22.05 -13.12 1.43
N LEU A 82 -22.58 -13.00 2.65
CA LEU A 82 -21.87 -12.41 3.78
C LEU A 82 -20.63 -13.22 4.18
N ILE A 83 -20.74 -14.56 4.19
CA ILE A 83 -19.60 -15.45 4.44
C ILE A 83 -18.55 -15.31 3.33
N ALA A 84 -18.97 -15.27 2.06
CA ALA A 84 -18.05 -15.08 0.94
C ALA A 84 -17.34 -13.72 1.02
N LEU A 85 -18.06 -12.65 1.39
CA LEU A 85 -17.49 -11.31 1.58
C LEU A 85 -16.50 -11.28 2.74
N SER A 86 -16.80 -11.91 3.87
CA SER A 86 -15.90 -11.95 5.03
C SER A 86 -14.63 -12.75 4.73
N VAL A 87 -14.75 -13.88 4.02
CA VAL A 87 -13.61 -14.67 3.54
C VAL A 87 -12.77 -13.87 2.55
N ALA A 88 -13.39 -13.18 1.59
CA ALA A 88 -12.68 -12.32 0.64
C ALA A 88 -11.93 -11.18 1.35
N ALA A 89 -12.55 -10.54 2.35
CA ALA A 89 -11.92 -9.51 3.16
C ALA A 89 -10.73 -10.06 3.96
N LEU A 90 -10.87 -11.24 4.57
CA LEU A 90 -9.79 -11.90 5.29
C LEU A 90 -8.60 -12.23 4.38
N LEU A 91 -8.88 -12.79 3.19
CA LEU A 91 -7.84 -13.07 2.19
C LEU A 91 -7.14 -11.80 1.71
N MET A 92 -7.87 -10.70 1.54
CA MET A 92 -7.31 -9.41 1.16
C MET A 92 -6.42 -8.82 2.27
N VAL A 93 -6.83 -8.91 3.53
CA VAL A 93 -5.98 -8.50 4.68
C VAL A 93 -4.72 -9.37 4.76
N LEU A 94 -4.85 -10.69 4.62
CA LEU A 94 -3.71 -11.59 4.63
C LEU A 94 -2.74 -11.29 3.47
N ASN A 95 -3.27 -11.00 2.29
CA ASN A 95 -2.47 -10.59 1.14
C ASN A 95 -1.74 -9.26 1.38
N LEU A 96 -2.39 -8.28 2.00
CA LEU A 96 -1.78 -6.99 2.38
C LEU A 96 -0.66 -7.18 3.40
N LEU A 97 -0.87 -8.01 4.42
CA LEU A 97 0.16 -8.33 5.42
C LEU A 97 1.38 -9.00 4.78
N TYR A 98 1.17 -10.02 3.95
CA TYR A 98 2.25 -10.69 3.22
C TYR A 98 3.04 -9.71 2.35
N SER A 99 2.32 -8.86 1.62
CA SER A 99 2.90 -7.85 0.74
C SER A 99 3.69 -6.78 1.52
N HIS A 100 3.21 -6.40 2.70
CA HIS A 100 3.91 -5.48 3.60
C HIS A 100 5.25 -6.07 4.06
N PHE A 101 5.27 -7.32 4.52
CA PHE A 101 6.52 -7.98 4.93
C PHE A 101 7.54 -8.02 3.79
N ALA A 102 7.11 -8.36 2.57
CA ALA A 102 7.97 -8.39 1.40
C ALA A 102 8.54 -6.99 1.06
N LEU A 103 7.71 -5.95 1.11
CA LEU A 103 8.12 -4.56 0.87
C LEU A 103 9.10 -4.07 1.93
N SER A 104 8.81 -4.34 3.20
CA SER A 104 9.66 -3.95 4.33
C SER A 104 11.03 -4.63 4.25
N GLY A 105 11.07 -5.93 3.96
CA GLY A 105 12.32 -6.67 3.77
C GLY A 105 13.15 -6.14 2.60
N ALA A 106 12.51 -5.86 1.45
CA ALA A 106 13.20 -5.29 0.30
C ALA A 106 13.75 -3.88 0.58
N TRP A 107 13.02 -3.05 1.33
CA TRP A 107 13.48 -1.73 1.74
C TRP A 107 14.66 -1.81 2.71
N ALA A 108 14.57 -2.69 3.72
CA ALA A 108 15.65 -2.90 4.67
C ALA A 108 16.95 -3.36 3.98
N GLU A 109 16.82 -4.21 2.95
CA GLU A 109 17.97 -4.63 2.14
C GLU A 109 18.61 -3.45 1.41
N VAL A 110 17.81 -2.58 0.76
CA VAL A 110 18.32 -1.36 0.09
C VAL A 110 19.11 -0.49 1.06
N GLN A 111 18.56 -0.24 2.26
CA GLN A 111 19.21 0.58 3.28
C GLN A 111 20.52 -0.04 3.77
N MET A 112 20.54 -1.35 4.00
CA MET A 112 21.76 -2.08 4.38
C MET A 112 22.83 -1.99 3.28
N ARG A 113 22.45 -2.19 2.01
CA ARG A 113 23.38 -2.09 0.87
C ARG A 113 23.89 -0.66 0.69
N LYS A 114 23.05 0.35 0.92
CA LYS A 114 23.46 1.75 0.89
C LYS A 114 24.54 2.03 1.92
N ALA A 115 24.32 1.61 3.16
CA ALA A 115 25.32 1.75 4.22
C ALA A 115 26.64 1.01 3.89
N GLN A 116 26.58 -0.13 3.21
CA GLN A 116 27.79 -0.82 2.74
C GLN A 116 28.57 0.01 1.72
N VAL A 117 27.89 0.62 0.75
CA VAL A 117 28.51 1.55 -0.23
C VAL A 117 29.13 2.75 0.49
N GLU A 118 28.39 3.39 1.39
CA GLU A 118 28.88 4.55 2.16
C GLU A 118 30.13 4.22 2.97
N ASN A 119 30.18 3.04 3.59
CA ASN A 119 31.34 2.60 4.35
C ASN A 119 32.59 2.43 3.49
N VAL A 120 32.46 1.86 2.29
CA VAL A 120 33.62 1.67 1.40
C VAL A 120 34.07 2.98 0.76
N VAL A 121 33.13 3.87 0.43
CA VAL A 121 33.43 5.23 -0.06
C VAL A 121 34.13 6.04 1.03
N ARG A 122 33.66 6.00 2.27
CA ARG A 122 34.29 6.68 3.41
C ARG A 122 35.73 6.21 3.61
N ARG A 123 35.97 4.90 3.65
CA ARG A 123 37.34 4.34 3.78
C ARG A 123 38.25 4.80 2.65
N ARG A 124 37.75 4.84 1.42
CA ARG A 124 38.51 5.34 0.28
C ARG A 124 38.84 6.83 0.43
N GLN A 125 37.93 7.64 0.98
CA GLN A 125 38.19 9.05 1.28
C GLN A 125 39.29 9.22 2.34
N GLU A 126 39.40 8.32 3.31
CA GLU A 126 40.47 8.30 4.32
C GLU A 126 41.87 8.04 3.70
N LEU A 127 41.94 7.50 2.48
CA LEU A 127 43.20 7.29 1.75
C LEU A 127 43.69 8.54 1.02
N ILE A 128 42.81 9.52 0.76
CA ILE A 128 43.14 10.75 0.04
C ILE A 128 44.22 11.55 0.79
N PRO A 129 44.12 11.80 2.11
CA PRO A 129 45.18 12.50 2.85
C PRO A 129 46.53 11.77 2.83
N ARG A 130 46.52 10.43 2.81
CA ARG A 130 47.74 9.63 2.69
C ARG A 130 48.39 9.81 1.32
N LEU A 131 47.58 9.87 0.26
CA LEU A 131 48.08 10.15 -1.08
C LEU A 131 48.65 11.57 -1.16
N GLU A 132 47.98 12.55 -0.55
CA GLU A 132 48.46 13.93 -0.48
C GLU A 132 49.83 14.02 0.21
N SER A 133 50.06 13.28 1.30
CA SER A 133 51.37 13.28 1.95
C SER A 133 52.46 12.67 1.07
N LEU A 134 52.14 11.64 0.27
CA LEU A 134 53.09 11.07 -0.70
C LEU A 134 53.40 12.03 -1.84
N VAL A 135 52.40 12.76 -2.35
CA VAL A 135 52.61 13.82 -3.37
C VAL A 135 53.59 14.88 -2.87
N GLN A 136 53.51 15.24 -1.58
CA GLN A 136 54.42 16.22 -0.98
C GLN A 136 55.86 15.70 -0.90
N GLN A 137 56.05 14.41 -0.59
CA GLN A 137 57.36 13.76 -0.43
C GLN A 137 57.98 13.31 -1.76
N ALA A 138 57.19 13.19 -2.81
CA ALA A 138 57.62 12.73 -4.13
C ALA A 138 58.55 13.73 -4.85
N ASN A 139 59.43 13.19 -5.69
CA ASN A 139 60.27 14.00 -6.58
C ASN A 139 59.45 14.64 -7.73
N ALA A 140 60.04 15.56 -8.49
CA ALA A 140 59.32 16.31 -9.53
C ALA A 140 58.61 15.41 -10.57
N ALA A 141 59.27 14.35 -11.02
CA ALA A 141 58.73 13.41 -12.02
C ALA A 141 57.55 12.59 -11.48
N GLN A 142 57.63 12.13 -10.22
CA GLN A 142 56.57 11.37 -9.56
C GLN A 142 55.39 12.26 -9.14
N ARG A 143 55.69 13.48 -8.68
CA ARG A 143 54.70 14.42 -8.14
C ARG A 143 53.62 14.75 -9.16
N GLU A 144 53.98 15.01 -10.40
CA GLU A 144 53.01 15.31 -11.47
C GLU A 144 52.02 14.15 -11.65
N ARG A 145 52.51 12.92 -11.71
CA ARG A 145 51.67 11.73 -11.94
C ARG A 145 50.78 11.40 -10.74
N LEU A 146 51.31 11.55 -9.51
CA LEU A 146 50.50 11.39 -8.30
C LEU A 146 49.43 12.48 -8.17
N GLN A 147 49.71 13.71 -8.60
CA GLN A 147 48.71 14.78 -8.65
C GLN A 147 47.58 14.46 -9.62
N GLN A 148 47.87 13.87 -10.79
CA GLN A 148 46.83 13.44 -11.73
C GLN A 148 45.88 12.41 -11.08
N VAL A 149 46.41 11.43 -10.37
CA VAL A 149 45.60 10.43 -9.66
C VAL A 149 44.84 11.05 -8.49
N LEU A 150 45.46 11.91 -7.70
CA LEU A 150 44.79 12.61 -6.61
C LEU A 150 43.59 13.44 -7.12
N ASN A 151 43.77 14.15 -8.23
CA ASN A 151 42.70 14.92 -8.84
C ASN A 151 41.59 14.02 -9.40
N ALA A 152 41.95 12.92 -10.06
CA ALA A 152 40.99 11.93 -10.55
C ALA A 152 40.19 11.31 -9.39
N LEU A 153 40.84 11.00 -8.26
CA LEU A 153 40.17 10.47 -7.08
C LEU A 153 39.18 11.48 -6.48
N ARG A 154 39.56 12.75 -6.39
CA ARG A 154 38.66 13.81 -5.89
C ARG A 154 37.44 14.00 -6.79
N GLN A 155 37.63 13.90 -8.10
CA GLN A 155 36.55 14.04 -9.09
C GLN A 155 35.63 12.81 -9.13
N SER A 156 36.14 11.60 -8.97
CA SER A 156 35.32 10.38 -9.05
C SER A 156 34.35 10.18 -7.87
N GLY A 157 34.35 11.10 -6.88
CA GLY A 157 33.32 11.14 -5.85
C GLY A 157 31.91 11.38 -6.41
N SER A 158 31.79 11.96 -7.61
CA SER A 158 30.51 12.30 -8.25
C SER A 158 30.08 11.39 -9.40
N GLU A 159 30.97 10.54 -9.94
CA GLU A 159 30.66 9.76 -11.15
C GLU A 159 31.15 8.32 -11.07
N ALA A 160 30.37 7.40 -11.65
CA ALA A 160 30.58 5.95 -11.65
C ALA A 160 31.83 5.47 -12.43
N GLN A 161 32.65 6.40 -12.95
CA GLN A 161 33.93 6.08 -13.58
C GLN A 161 35.01 6.10 -12.51
N ALA A 162 35.30 4.91 -11.97
CA ALA A 162 36.45 4.72 -11.09
C ALA A 162 37.73 5.22 -11.80
N PRO A 163 38.69 5.83 -11.10
CA PRO A 163 39.97 6.29 -11.66
C PRO A 163 40.92 5.12 -11.98
N SER A 164 40.37 3.94 -12.28
CA SER A 164 41.08 2.67 -12.45
C SER A 164 42.13 2.73 -13.55
N GLN A 165 41.84 3.39 -14.68
CA GLN A 165 42.79 3.50 -15.80
C GLN A 165 44.04 4.31 -15.43
N GLN A 166 43.88 5.44 -14.73
CA GLN A 166 45.00 6.25 -14.27
C GLN A 166 45.81 5.53 -13.18
N LEU A 167 45.12 4.79 -12.31
CA LEU A 167 45.74 4.01 -11.25
C LEU A 167 46.55 2.84 -11.82
N GLU A 168 46.01 2.13 -12.81
CA GLU A 168 46.69 1.02 -13.50
C GLU A 168 47.94 1.49 -14.24
N ARG A 169 47.88 2.64 -14.91
CA ARG A 169 49.06 3.27 -15.55
C ARG A 169 50.16 3.53 -14.54
N LEU A 170 49.83 4.07 -13.36
CA LEU A 170 50.81 4.32 -12.29
C LEU A 170 51.42 3.04 -11.72
N LEU A 171 50.62 1.98 -11.55
CA LEU A 171 51.11 0.69 -11.04
C LEU A 171 52.14 0.04 -11.98
N THR A 172 52.07 0.34 -13.29
CA THR A 172 53.03 -0.15 -14.30
C THR A 172 54.23 0.77 -14.53
N ASP A 173 54.20 1.99 -13.99
CA ASP A 173 55.22 3.00 -14.25
C ASP A 173 56.56 2.65 -13.55
N PRO A 174 57.67 2.53 -14.32
CA PRO A 174 58.99 2.25 -13.76
C PRO A 174 59.43 3.23 -12.67
N ALA A 175 58.96 4.48 -12.70
CA ALA A 175 59.35 5.50 -11.74
C ALA A 175 58.91 5.21 -10.29
N PHE A 176 57.97 4.29 -10.10
CA PHE A 176 57.47 3.90 -8.78
C PHE A 176 57.82 2.45 -8.41
N ARG A 177 58.60 1.74 -9.26
CA ARG A 177 58.92 0.33 -9.05
C ARG A 177 59.60 0.06 -7.70
N ASP A 178 60.45 0.97 -7.25
CA ASP A 178 61.18 0.85 -5.99
C ASP A 178 60.49 1.57 -4.82
N ASP A 179 59.42 2.33 -5.09
CA ASP A 179 58.66 3.05 -4.08
C ASP A 179 57.53 2.17 -3.52
N ARG A 180 57.91 1.31 -2.58
CA ARG A 180 56.99 0.38 -1.92
C ARG A 180 55.83 1.07 -1.22
N LEU A 181 56.05 2.25 -0.63
CA LEU A 181 55.02 2.96 0.13
C LEU A 181 53.92 3.46 -0.82
N THR A 182 54.31 4.09 -1.92
CA THR A 182 53.39 4.54 -2.96
C THR A 182 52.66 3.36 -3.59
N MET A 183 53.37 2.31 -3.97
CA MET A 183 52.76 1.11 -4.56
C MET A 183 51.72 0.48 -3.62
N ASN A 184 52.03 0.32 -2.34
CA ASN A 184 51.08 -0.21 -1.36
C ASN A 184 49.80 0.62 -1.25
N LEU A 185 49.91 1.96 -1.20
CA LEU A 185 48.75 2.83 -1.17
C LEU A 185 47.94 2.73 -2.47
N MET A 186 48.60 2.66 -3.63
CA MET A 186 47.91 2.51 -4.92
C MET A 186 47.13 1.20 -4.99
N TYR A 187 47.69 0.09 -4.48
CA TYR A 187 46.97 -1.17 -4.37
C TYR A 187 45.76 -1.07 -3.42
N GLU A 188 45.91 -0.39 -2.28
CA GLU A 188 44.82 -0.17 -1.33
C GLU A 188 43.66 0.63 -1.97
N ILE A 189 43.99 1.71 -2.68
CA ILE A 189 43.02 2.52 -3.42
C ILE A 189 42.36 1.70 -4.53
N THR A 190 43.12 0.93 -5.31
CA THR A 190 42.58 0.07 -6.38
C THR A 190 41.62 -0.96 -5.81
N GLY A 191 42.00 -1.59 -4.70
CA GLY A 191 41.14 -2.53 -3.98
C GLY A 191 39.85 -1.89 -3.46
N ALA A 192 39.95 -0.66 -2.94
CA ALA A 192 38.78 0.09 -2.48
C ALA A 192 37.83 0.46 -3.64
N GLU A 193 38.36 0.93 -4.78
CA GLU A 193 37.58 1.25 -5.98
C GLU A 193 36.86 0.01 -6.54
N ASN A 194 37.57 -1.11 -6.67
CA ASN A 194 36.95 -2.37 -7.10
C ASN A 194 35.82 -2.80 -6.16
N ARG A 195 36.00 -2.62 -4.85
CA ARG A 195 34.96 -2.91 -3.86
C ARG A 195 33.78 -1.96 -3.98
N ILE A 196 34.01 -0.66 -4.21
CA ILE A 196 32.94 0.33 -4.45
C ILE A 196 32.09 -0.10 -5.65
N VAL A 197 32.71 -0.51 -6.76
CA VAL A 197 31.99 -0.98 -7.97
C VAL A 197 31.10 -2.18 -7.64
N VAL A 198 31.63 -3.17 -6.90
CA VAL A 198 30.86 -4.35 -6.51
C VAL A 198 29.70 -4.00 -5.58
N GLU A 199 29.92 -3.15 -4.56
CA GLU A 199 28.85 -2.76 -3.63
C GLU A 199 27.79 -1.87 -4.31
N ARG A 200 28.17 -0.98 -5.23
CA ARG A 200 27.23 -0.19 -6.06
C ARG A 200 26.35 -1.11 -6.91
N LYS A 201 26.93 -2.16 -7.51
CA LYS A 201 26.16 -3.17 -8.26
C LYS A 201 25.17 -3.90 -7.35
N ARG A 202 25.60 -4.35 -6.17
CA ARG A 202 24.73 -5.02 -5.18
C ARG A 202 23.61 -4.10 -4.70
N TYR A 203 23.90 -2.81 -4.52
CA TYR A 203 22.88 -1.80 -4.22
C TYR A 203 21.87 -1.69 -5.36
N ALA A 204 22.33 -1.54 -6.60
CA ALA A 204 21.45 -1.42 -7.78
C ALA A 204 20.53 -2.65 -7.92
N GLU A 205 21.05 -3.85 -7.65
CA GLU A 205 20.25 -5.08 -7.65
C GLU A 205 19.17 -5.09 -6.55
N ALA A 206 19.51 -4.63 -5.33
CA ALA A 206 18.55 -4.49 -4.23
C ALA A 206 17.50 -3.41 -4.52
N ALA A 207 17.93 -2.26 -5.05
CA ALA A 207 17.06 -1.17 -5.49
C ALA A 207 16.07 -1.65 -6.56
N ALA A 208 16.53 -2.41 -7.54
CA ALA A 208 15.67 -3.01 -8.56
C ALA A 208 14.66 -4.01 -7.97
N ARG A 209 15.07 -4.84 -7.00
CA ARG A 209 14.14 -5.73 -6.27
C ARG A 209 13.06 -4.92 -5.55
N TYR A 210 13.46 -3.90 -4.79
CA TYR A 210 12.55 -3.00 -4.10
C TYR A 210 11.56 -2.35 -5.06
N ASN A 211 12.05 -1.76 -6.17
CA ASN A 211 11.21 -1.10 -7.15
C ASN A 211 10.16 -2.05 -7.75
N ARG A 212 10.52 -3.31 -8.02
CA ARG A 212 9.57 -4.33 -8.49
C ARG A 212 8.49 -4.66 -7.46
N VAL A 213 8.82 -4.73 -6.18
CA VAL A 213 7.83 -4.99 -5.12
C VAL A 213 6.94 -3.77 -4.90
N ALA A 214 7.56 -2.59 -4.82
CA ALA A 214 6.90 -1.31 -4.58
C ALA A 214 5.89 -0.91 -5.68
N SER A 215 6.11 -1.38 -6.92
CA SER A 215 5.26 -1.08 -8.07
C SER A 215 4.12 -2.08 -8.31
N ARG A 216 3.99 -3.14 -7.50
CA ARG A 216 2.94 -4.15 -7.66
C ARG A 216 1.66 -3.75 -6.93
N PHE A 217 0.50 -4.11 -7.48
CA PHE A 217 -0.76 -4.06 -6.73
C PHE A 217 -0.79 -5.20 -5.69
N PRO A 218 -1.28 -4.98 -4.46
CA PRO A 218 -1.84 -3.73 -3.91
C PRO A 218 -0.79 -2.78 -3.28
N VAL A 219 0.49 -3.18 -3.23
CA VAL A 219 1.58 -2.44 -2.58
C VAL A 219 1.67 -0.98 -3.05
N VAL A 220 1.56 -0.71 -4.35
CA VAL A 220 1.68 0.64 -4.92
C VAL A 220 0.72 1.65 -4.29
N LEU A 221 -0.47 1.21 -3.85
CA LEU A 221 -1.49 2.05 -3.22
C LEU A 221 -1.25 2.21 -1.71
N ALA A 222 -0.82 1.13 -1.04
CA ALA A 222 -0.62 1.14 0.41
C ALA A 222 0.70 1.79 0.83
N ARG A 223 1.72 1.71 -0.03
CA ARG A 223 3.09 2.14 0.27
C ARG A 223 3.22 3.60 0.72
N PRO A 224 2.57 4.60 0.09
CA PRO A 224 2.65 6.00 0.54
C PRO A 224 2.14 6.18 1.97
N LEU A 225 1.07 5.48 2.34
CA LEU A 225 0.50 5.50 3.71
C LEU A 225 1.46 4.89 4.74
N LEU A 226 2.28 3.93 4.31
CA LEU A 226 3.26 3.24 5.13
C LEU A 226 4.63 3.96 5.16
N GLY A 227 4.78 5.11 4.48
CA GLY A 227 6.00 5.92 4.51
C GLY A 227 7.17 5.39 3.68
N TYR A 228 6.92 4.48 2.74
CA TYR A 228 7.96 3.93 1.86
C TYR A 228 8.04 4.71 0.53
N PRO A 229 9.24 4.93 -0.03
CA PRO A 229 9.43 5.80 -1.20
C PRO A 229 8.91 5.21 -2.53
N ALA A 230 8.68 6.09 -3.51
CA ALA A 230 8.26 5.75 -4.87
C ALA A 230 9.15 4.70 -5.56
N GLN A 231 10.43 4.83 -5.29
CA GLN A 231 11.51 4.04 -5.84
C GLN A 231 12.68 4.15 -4.85
N ALA A 232 13.59 3.20 -4.91
CA ALA A 232 14.84 3.31 -4.17
C ALA A 232 15.59 4.58 -4.63
N PRO A 233 16.21 5.34 -3.70
CA PRO A 233 17.05 6.47 -4.06
C PRO A 233 18.17 6.09 -5.03
N GLU A 234 18.67 7.04 -5.79
CA GLU A 234 19.92 6.85 -6.52
C GLU A 234 21.12 7.08 -5.58
N LEU A 235 22.29 6.55 -5.95
CA LEU A 235 23.56 6.67 -5.21
C LEU A 235 24.37 7.88 -5.64
#